data_AF-A0A955QQJ3-F1
#
_entry.id   AF-A0A955QQJ3-F1
#
_cell.length_a   1.000
_cell.length_b   1.000
_cell.length_c   1.000
_cell.angle_alpha   90.00
_cell.angle_beta   90.00
_cell.angle_gamma   90.00
#
_symmetry.space_group_name_H-M   'P 1'
#
loop_
_entity.id
_entity.type
_entity.pdbx_description
1 polymer ?
#
loop_
_entity_poly.entity_id
_entity_poly.type
_entity_poly.pdbx_seq_one_letter_code
_entity_poly.pdbx_strand_id
1 'polypeptide(L)' 'MRMERVLIQLPKPLKAKLDALKAQGYTASGFIRALLEREFNQPKKGASHE' A
#
# COMPACT_ATOMS: atom_id res chain seq x y z
N MET A 1 -5.10 1.37 -17.93
CA MET A 1 -5.21 2.21 -16.72
C MET A 1 -3.98 3.10 -16.63
N ARG A 2 -4.13 4.40 -16.37
CA ARG A 2 -3.01 5.33 -16.18
C ARG A 2 -2.60 5.27 -14.71
N MET A 3 -1.32 5.00 -14.42
CA MET A 3 -0.81 4.97 -13.05
C MET A 3 -0.31 6.34 -12.64
N GLU A 4 -0.66 6.77 -11.44
CA GLU A 4 -0.12 7.99 -10.83
C GLU A 4 1.02 7.66 -9.86
N ARG A 5 2.02 8.56 -9.80
CA ARG A 5 3.19 8.37 -8.94
C ARG A 5 2.93 8.99 -7.57
N VAL A 6 3.05 8.17 -6.54
CA VAL A 6 2.96 8.60 -5.13
C VAL A 6 4.37 8.66 -4.54
N LEU A 7 4.80 9.84 -4.07
CA LEU A 7 5.99 10.00 -3.24
C LEU A 7 5.57 10.18 -1.79
N ILE A 8 5.97 9.25 -0.92
CA ILE A 8 5.65 9.28 0.51
C ILE A 8 6.91 9.06 1.35
N GLN A 9 6.89 9.63 2.56
CA GLN A 9 7.89 9.35 3.59
C GLN A 9 7.37 8.26 4.51
N LEU A 10 8.23 7.32 4.88
CA LEU A 10 7.90 6.21 5.76
C LEU A 10 8.94 6.12 6.88
N PRO A 11 8.54 5.71 8.10
CA PRO A 11 9.49 5.40 9.16
C PRO A 11 10.52 4.36 8.68
N LYS A 12 11.79 4.53 9.06
CA LYS A 12 12.87 3.58 8.77
C LYS A 12 12.50 2.11 9.00
N PRO A 13 11.88 1.69 10.13
CA PRO A 13 11.54 0.29 10.33
C PRO A 13 10.47 -0.22 9.35
N LEU A 14 9.54 0.64 8.91
CA LEU A 14 8.51 0.26 7.96
C LEU A 14 9.10 0.11 6.55
N LYS A 15 10.01 1.02 6.17
CA LYS A 15 10.77 0.90 4.93
C LYS A 15 11.59 -0.39 4.91
N ALA A 16 12.25 -0.75 6.00
CA ALA A 16 13.03 -1.98 6.09
C ALA A 16 12.18 -3.23 5.81
N LYS A 17 10.94 -3.27 6.31
CA LYS A 17 9.99 -4.36 6.01
C LYS A 17 9.62 -4.40 4.53
N LEU A 18 9.37 -3.25 3.89
CA LEU A 18 9.09 -3.18 2.45
C LEU A 18 10.28 -3.60 1.59
N ASP A 19 11.50 -3.22 1.97
CA ASP A 19 12.71 -3.65 1.27
C ASP A 19 12.98 -5.15 1.47
N ALA A 20 12.64 -5.74 2.63
CA ALA A 20 12.74 -7.18 2.85
C ALA A 20 11.79 -7.98 1.94
N LEU A 21 10.61 -7.44 1.63
CA LEU A 21 9.68 -8.06 0.66
C LEU A 21 10.27 -8.11 -0.76
N LYS A 22 11.17 -7.19 -1.12
CA LYS A 22 11.88 -7.25 -2.41
C LYS A 22 12.77 -8.48 -2.53
N ALA A 23 13.38 -8.92 -1.44
CA ALA A 23 14.19 -10.13 -1.44
C ALA A 23 13.36 -11.39 -1.75
N GLN A 24 12.05 -11.34 -1.58
CA GLN A 24 11.10 -12.42 -1.87
C GLN A 24 10.48 -12.31 -3.28
N GLY A 25 10.92 -11.34 -4.10
CA GLY A 25 10.41 -11.13 -5.45
C GLY A 25 9.21 -10.17 -5.54
N TYR A 26 8.80 -9.54 -4.44
CA TYR A 26 7.72 -8.55 -4.45
C TYR A 26 8.25 -7.14 -4.68
N THR A 27 7.47 -6.29 -5.36
CA THR A 27 7.80 -4.85 -5.43
C THR A 27 7.07 -4.09 -4.33
N ALA A 28 7.72 -3.10 -3.72
CA ALA A 28 7.07 -2.21 -2.75
C ALA A 28 5.80 -1.57 -3.36
N SER A 29 5.89 -1.13 -4.62
CA SER A 29 4.75 -0.57 -5.36
C SER A 29 3.60 -1.56 -5.53
N GLY A 30 3.90 -2.84 -5.81
CA GLY A 30 2.89 -3.90 -5.94
C GLY A 30 2.24 -4.24 -4.60
N PHE A 31 3.03 -4.34 -3.53
CA PHE A 31 2.52 -4.58 -2.18
C PHE A 31 1.62 -3.43 -1.72
N ILE A 32 2.09 -2.19 -1.85
CA ILE A 32 1.30 -0.99 -1.49
C ILE A 32 0.02 -0.94 -2.32
N ARG A 33 0.08 -1.22 -3.62
CA ARG A 33 -1.11 -1.25 -4.47
C ARG A 33 -2.11 -2.30 -4.00
N ALA A 34 -1.69 -3.55 -3.83
CA ALA A 34 -2.58 -4.62 -3.39
C ALA A 34 -3.20 -4.32 -2.01
N LEU A 35 -2.44 -3.68 -1.12
CA LEU A 35 -2.94 -3.23 0.18
C LEU A 35 -4.00 -2.13 0.02
N LEU A 36 -3.73 -1.09 -0.77
CA LEU A 36 -4.70 -0.01 -1.03
C LEU A 36 -5.96 -0.53 -1.73
N GLU A 37 -5.79 -1.38 -2.74
CA GLU A 37 -6.91 -2.04 -3.43
C GLU A 37 -7.76 -2.85 -2.44
N ARG A 38 -7.13 -3.64 -1.56
CA ARG A 38 -7.84 -4.40 -0.52
C ARG A 38 -8.59 -3.50 0.47
N GLU A 39 -7.99 -2.38 0.90
CA GLU A 39 -8.60 -1.48 1.89
C GLU A 39 -9.77 -0.69 1.28
N PHE A 40 -9.63 -0.22 0.04
CA PHE A 40 -10.67 0.56 -0.63
C PHE A 40 -11.75 -0.28 -1.31
N ASN A 41 -11.46 -1.53 -1.65
CA ASN A 41 -12.43 -2.45 -2.25
C ASN A 41 -13.21 -3.27 -1.21
N GLN A 42 -12.88 -3.13 0.08
CA GLN A 42 -13.79 -3.56 1.14
C GLN A 42 -15.00 -2.61 1.15
N PRO A 43 -16.23 -3.10 0.97
CA PRO A 43 -17.41 -2.26 1.11
C PRO A 43 -17.37 -1.63 2.50
N LYS A 44 -17.33 -0.30 2.58
CA LYS A 44 -17.27 0.46 3.83
C LYS A 44 -18.28 -0.10 4.83
N LYS A 45 -17.80 -0.92 5.77
CA LYS A 45 -18.50 -1.16 7.03
C LYS A 45 -18.20 0.06 7.91
N GLY A 46 -18.76 1.21 7.55
CA GLY A 46 -18.52 2.47 8.26
C GLY A 46 -18.52 3.75 7.41
N ALA A 47 -19.43 3.90 6.45
CA ALA A 47 -19.88 5.25 6.08
C ALA A 47 -21.00 5.66 7.06
N SER A 48 -20.61 6.02 8.28
CA SER A 48 -21.47 6.74 9.23
C SER A 48 -20.58 7.65 10.06
N HIS A 49 -20.41 8.86 9.54
CA HIS A 49 -20.12 10.13 10.22
C HIS A 49 -20.10 11.16 9.07
N GLU A 50 -21.24 11.77 8.75
CA GLU A 50 -21.70 13.09 9.26
C GLU A 50 -20.68 14.20 9.00
#